data_AF-A0AAD2VK04-F1
#
_entry.id   AF-A0AAD2VK04-F1
#
_cell.length_a   1.000
_cell.length_b   1.000
_cell.length_c   1.000
_cell.angle_alpha   90.00
_cell.angle_beta   90.00
_cell.angle_gamma   90.00
#
_symmetry.space_group_name_H-M   'P 1'
#
loop_
_entity.id
_entity.type
_entity.pdbx_description
1 polymer ?
#
loop_
_entity_poly.entity_id
_entity_poly.type
_entity_poly.pdbx_seq_one_letter_code
_entity_poly.pdbx_strand_id
1 'polypeptide(L)'
;MATAGILTIRAANTPEQHVQAVYKAEQDINSTKNENSKANKAKGENGFAIVTSGLASSGNDVYENYMALAFDSVDDVNVKRQADVTSYPVENGATVSDHVQIKNNKFSLKGRISETPIKSDPGLLKSAGVNGNRRSLAIDYLNQIMDSRQPFLLVTENKTFENVVLTGIEYTEEASESLVFDLEFE
;
A
#
# COMPACT_ATOMS: atom_id res chain seq x y z
N MET A 1 -55.87 13.90 -26.64
CA MET A 1 -55.40 12.88 -25.67
C MET A 1 -53.97 13.24 -25.29
N ALA A 2 -53.78 13.98 -24.19
CA ALA A 2 -52.45 14.37 -23.71
C ALA A 2 -52.14 13.54 -22.46
N THR A 3 -51.14 12.67 -22.54
CA THR A 3 -50.70 11.78 -21.47
C THR A 3 -49.94 12.59 -20.42
N ALA A 4 -50.44 12.65 -19.19
CA ALA A 4 -49.76 13.28 -18.07
C ALA A 4 -48.55 12.44 -17.64
N GLY A 5 -47.36 13.02 -17.72
CA GLY A 5 -46.13 12.41 -17.18
C GLY A 5 -46.15 12.44 -15.65
N ILE A 6 -46.14 11.28 -15.02
CA ILE A 6 -45.99 11.15 -13.57
C ILE A 6 -44.54 11.51 -13.21
N LEU A 7 -44.37 12.60 -12.47
CA LEU A 7 -43.09 13.01 -11.90
C LEU A 7 -42.82 12.16 -10.65
N THR A 8 -42.03 11.10 -10.79
CA THR A 8 -41.59 10.27 -9.66
C THR A 8 -40.61 11.05 -8.79
N ILE A 9 -41.08 11.52 -7.64
CA ILE A 9 -40.24 12.15 -6.61
C ILE A 9 -39.39 11.04 -5.98
N ARG A 10 -38.06 11.10 -6.15
CA ARG A 10 -37.13 10.16 -5.51
C ARG A 10 -37.26 10.32 -4.00
N ALA A 11 -37.57 9.25 -3.28
CA ALA A 11 -37.71 9.27 -1.83
C ALA A 11 -36.40 9.78 -1.19
N ALA A 12 -36.49 10.82 -0.36
CA ALA A 12 -35.36 11.25 0.46
C ALA A 12 -35.09 10.18 1.52
N ASN A 13 -33.81 9.87 1.76
CA ASN A 13 -33.41 8.90 2.78
C ASN A 13 -33.93 9.36 4.15
N THR A 14 -34.36 8.42 4.98
CA THR A 14 -34.80 8.73 6.34
C THR A 14 -33.60 9.19 7.21
N PRO A 15 -33.82 9.96 8.28
CA PRO A 15 -32.73 10.43 9.15
C PRO A 15 -31.83 9.29 9.67
N GLU A 16 -32.42 8.12 9.94
CA GLU A 16 -31.67 6.92 10.35
C GLU A 16 -30.79 6.37 9.22
N GLN A 17 -31.28 6.36 7.98
CA GLN A 17 -30.49 5.98 6.81
C GLN A 17 -29.37 6.98 6.50
N HIS A 18 -29.59 8.27 6.75
CA HIS A 18 -28.54 9.28 6.66
C HIS A 18 -27.45 9.05 7.69
N VAL A 19 -27.81 8.78 8.94
CA VAL A 19 -26.85 8.50 10.02
C VAL A 19 -26.05 7.23 9.74
N GLN A 20 -26.69 6.15 9.29
CA GLN A 20 -26.00 4.91 8.91
C GLN A 20 -25.08 5.11 7.69
N ALA A 21 -25.47 5.94 6.72
CA ALA A 21 -24.62 6.26 5.58
C ALA A 21 -23.39 7.09 5.99
N VAL A 22 -23.54 8.02 6.93
CA VAL A 22 -22.42 8.80 7.49
C VAL A 22 -21.48 7.90 8.29
N TYR A 23 -22.01 7.05 9.18
CA TYR A 23 -21.18 6.10 9.94
C TYR A 23 -20.43 5.11 9.02
N LYS A 24 -21.10 4.62 7.97
CA LYS A 24 -20.44 3.76 6.98
C LYS A 24 -19.35 4.52 6.21
N ALA A 25 -19.61 5.76 5.79
CA ALA A 25 -18.60 6.60 5.14
C ALA A 25 -17.41 6.89 6.07
N GLU A 26 -17.64 7.15 7.35
CA GLU A 26 -16.57 7.33 8.34
C GLU A 26 -15.75 6.05 8.58
N GLN A 27 -16.41 4.88 8.58
CA GLN A 27 -15.74 3.59 8.64
C GLN A 27 -14.96 3.28 7.36
N ASP A 28 -15.46 3.67 6.20
CA ASP A 28 -14.78 3.51 4.91
C ASP A 28 -13.55 4.43 4.81
N ILE A 29 -13.64 5.67 5.33
CA ILE A 29 -12.53 6.64 5.41
C ILE A 29 -11.44 6.15 6.38
N ASN A 30 -11.82 5.50 7.48
CA ASN A 30 -10.90 4.89 8.46
C ASN A 30 -10.72 3.39 8.25
N SER A 31 -11.09 2.85 7.09
CA SER A 31 -11.00 1.42 6.81
C SER A 31 -9.53 1.08 6.60
N THR A 32 -8.94 0.43 7.60
CA THR A 32 -7.57 -0.10 7.58
C THR A 32 -7.49 -1.44 6.85
N LYS A 33 -8.36 -1.67 5.86
CA LYS A 33 -8.51 -2.99 5.24
C LYS A 33 -8.13 -2.96 3.77
N ASN A 34 -7.11 -3.75 3.45
CA ASN A 34 -6.71 -4.10 2.10
C ASN A 34 -7.36 -5.45 1.73
N GLU A 35 -8.67 -5.46 1.50
CA GLU A 35 -9.45 -6.68 1.22
C GLU A 35 -9.62 -6.89 -0.30
N ASN A 36 -9.04 -7.97 -0.82
CA ASN A 36 -9.29 -8.42 -2.20
C ASN A 36 -10.67 -9.06 -2.26
N SER A 37 -11.64 -8.32 -2.79
CA SER A 37 -13.00 -8.80 -3.00
C SER A 37 -13.25 -9.03 -4.49
N LYS A 38 -13.74 -10.22 -4.85
CA LYS A 38 -14.18 -10.54 -6.22
C LYS A 38 -15.38 -9.69 -6.69
N ALA A 39 -15.95 -8.88 -5.80
CA ALA A 39 -17.04 -7.96 -6.12
C ALA A 39 -16.54 -6.59 -6.62
N ASN A 40 -15.29 -6.24 -6.36
CA ASN A 40 -14.69 -4.98 -6.78
C ASN A 40 -14.42 -5.00 -8.29
N LYS A 41 -14.75 -3.89 -8.96
CA LYS A 41 -14.69 -3.78 -10.42
C LYS A 41 -13.44 -3.07 -10.92
N ALA A 42 -12.73 -2.36 -10.04
CA ALA A 42 -11.48 -1.68 -10.34
C ALA A 42 -10.37 -2.07 -9.35
N LYS A 43 -9.13 -2.22 -9.83
CA LYS A 43 -7.98 -2.63 -9.00
C LYS A 43 -7.74 -1.70 -7.81
N GLY A 44 -8.07 -0.41 -7.93
CA GLY A 44 -7.93 0.57 -6.85
C GLY A 44 -8.90 0.36 -5.67
N GLU A 45 -10.00 -0.37 -5.88
CA GLU A 45 -10.94 -0.73 -4.81
C GLU A 45 -10.43 -1.89 -3.95
N ASN A 46 -9.55 -2.72 -4.52
CA ASN A 46 -8.88 -3.80 -3.80
C ASN A 46 -7.69 -3.33 -2.98
N GLY A 47 -7.26 -2.07 -3.13
CA GLY A 47 -6.17 -1.45 -2.39
C GLY A 47 -4.84 -1.40 -3.14
N PHE A 48 -3.80 -0.96 -2.41
CA PHE A 48 -2.48 -0.66 -2.94
C PHE A 48 -1.49 -1.81 -2.70
N ALA A 49 -0.53 -1.95 -3.60
CA ALA A 49 0.58 -2.88 -3.47
C ALA A 49 1.90 -2.27 -3.96
N ILE A 50 3.00 -2.64 -3.31
CA ILE A 50 4.36 -2.33 -3.75
C ILE A 50 5.09 -3.65 -3.97
N VAL A 51 5.58 -3.85 -5.19
CA VAL A 51 6.28 -5.06 -5.60
C VAL A 51 7.75 -4.73 -5.78
N THR A 52 8.58 -5.34 -4.93
CA THR A 52 10.04 -5.09 -4.92
C THR A 52 10.78 -6.07 -5.82
N SER A 53 10.20 -7.24 -6.07
CA SER A 53 10.71 -8.18 -7.08
C SER A 53 9.59 -9.04 -7.67
N GLY A 54 9.69 -9.32 -8.97
CA GLY A 54 8.80 -10.25 -9.68
C GLY A 54 9.12 -11.73 -9.45
N LEU A 55 10.07 -12.04 -8.54
CA LEU A 55 10.51 -13.40 -8.22
C LEU A 55 9.63 -14.08 -7.15
N ALA A 56 8.84 -13.30 -6.42
CA ALA A 56 7.87 -13.87 -5.49
C ALA A 56 6.84 -14.71 -6.27
N SER A 57 6.58 -15.93 -5.79
CA SER A 57 5.68 -16.92 -6.44
C SER A 57 4.23 -16.44 -6.63
N SER A 58 3.86 -15.30 -6.03
CA SER A 58 2.57 -14.62 -6.12
C SER A 58 2.57 -13.35 -6.98
N GLY A 59 3.70 -12.98 -7.61
CA GLY A 59 3.87 -11.69 -8.29
C GLY A 59 2.77 -11.36 -9.31
N ASN A 60 2.39 -12.32 -10.17
CA ASN A 60 1.37 -12.11 -11.19
C ASN A 60 -0.03 -11.83 -10.61
N ASP A 61 -0.42 -12.48 -9.51
CA ASP A 61 -1.74 -12.29 -8.91
C ASP A 61 -1.89 -10.90 -8.28
N VAL A 62 -0.79 -10.33 -7.78
CA VAL A 62 -0.80 -9.00 -7.17
C VAL A 62 -1.03 -7.92 -8.23
N TYR A 63 -0.38 -8.04 -9.39
CA TYR A 63 -0.58 -7.12 -10.51
C TYR A 63 -1.99 -7.19 -11.10
N GLU A 64 -2.67 -8.35 -11.01
CA GLU A 64 -4.04 -8.50 -11.51
C GLU A 64 -5.11 -8.00 -10.54
N ASN A 65 -4.89 -8.13 -9.23
CA ASN A 65 -5.91 -7.82 -8.25
C ASN A 65 -5.76 -6.44 -7.60
N TYR A 66 -4.55 -5.90 -7.48
CA TYR A 66 -4.28 -4.65 -6.76
C TYR A 66 -3.72 -3.57 -7.69
N MET A 67 -3.84 -2.30 -7.29
CA MET A 67 -2.99 -1.27 -7.89
C MET A 67 -1.57 -1.50 -7.38
N ALA A 68 -0.67 -1.91 -8.27
CA ALA A 68 0.68 -2.31 -7.90
C ALA A 68 1.73 -1.43 -8.56
N LEU A 69 2.65 -0.89 -7.76
CA LEU A 69 3.87 -0.22 -8.20
C LEU A 69 5.02 -1.22 -8.22
N ALA A 70 5.75 -1.25 -9.33
CA ALA A 70 6.97 -2.05 -9.48
C ALA A 70 8.18 -1.13 -9.72
N PHE A 71 9.29 -1.44 -9.07
CA PHE A 71 10.57 -0.77 -9.28
C PHE A 71 11.34 -1.42 -10.43
N ASP A 72 12.15 -0.64 -11.15
CA ASP A 72 13.00 -1.18 -12.22
C ASP A 72 14.17 -1.99 -11.64
N SER A 73 14.73 -1.47 -10.55
CA SER A 73 15.74 -2.12 -9.72
C SER A 73 15.43 -1.85 -8.27
N VAL A 74 15.66 -2.82 -7.41
CA VAL A 74 15.64 -2.64 -5.96
C VAL A 74 17.03 -2.98 -5.47
N ASP A 75 17.68 -1.99 -4.85
CA ASP A 75 19.07 -2.07 -4.46
C ASP A 75 19.20 -2.64 -3.03
N ASP A 76 18.26 -2.30 -2.14
CA ASP A 76 18.22 -2.82 -0.79
C ASP A 76 16.78 -3.00 -0.28
N VAL A 77 16.56 -4.08 0.46
CA VAL A 77 15.32 -4.36 1.20
C VAL A 77 15.69 -4.83 2.60
N ASN A 78 15.41 -4.01 3.60
CA ASN A 78 15.69 -4.32 4.99
C ASN A 78 14.39 -4.65 5.73
N VAL A 79 14.40 -5.76 6.49
CA VAL A 79 13.30 -6.16 7.37
C VAL A 79 13.84 -6.28 8.79
N LYS A 80 13.44 -5.36 9.67
CA LYS A 80 13.88 -5.33 11.06
C LYS A 80 12.75 -5.73 12.00
N ARG A 81 12.90 -6.90 12.63
CA ARG A 81 12.00 -7.40 13.68
C ARG A 81 12.66 -7.26 15.04
N GLN A 82 11.98 -6.61 15.98
CA GLN A 82 12.52 -6.37 17.32
C GLN A 82 11.53 -6.84 18.39
N ALA A 83 12.05 -7.23 19.55
CA ALA A 83 11.26 -7.51 20.73
C ALA A 83 11.99 -6.99 21.97
N ASP A 84 11.25 -6.34 22.86
CA ASP A 84 11.75 -5.91 24.16
C ASP A 84 11.51 -7.01 25.17
N VAL A 85 12.52 -7.35 25.97
CA VAL A 85 12.44 -8.35 27.02
C VAL A 85 12.65 -7.66 28.36
N THR A 86 11.66 -7.72 29.25
CA THR A 86 11.83 -7.22 30.62
C THR A 86 12.43 -8.32 31.49
N SER A 87 13.49 -8.00 32.20
CA SER A 87 14.10 -8.89 33.19
C SER A 87 13.94 -8.31 34.59
N TYR A 88 13.66 -9.20 35.54
CA TYR A 88 13.68 -8.86 36.96
C TYR A 88 14.85 -9.59 37.62
N PRO A 89 15.75 -8.88 38.31
CA PRO A 89 16.81 -9.52 39.07
C PRO A 89 16.21 -10.22 40.29
N VAL A 90 16.47 -11.51 40.46
CA VAL A 90 16.14 -12.22 41.70
C VAL A 90 17.33 -12.19 42.67
N GLU A 91 17.02 -12.31 43.96
CA GLU A 91 17.91 -12.10 45.12
C GLU A 91 19.22 -12.93 45.08
N ASN A 92 19.29 -13.95 44.23
CA ASN A 92 20.48 -14.80 44.05
C ASN A 92 21.30 -14.50 42.78
N GLY A 93 21.13 -13.32 42.16
CA GLY A 93 21.96 -12.84 41.04
C GLY A 93 21.63 -13.42 39.67
N ALA A 94 20.58 -14.22 39.54
CA ALA A 94 20.07 -14.66 38.23
C ALA A 94 19.03 -13.66 37.71
N THR A 95 19.16 -13.22 36.47
CA THR A 95 18.13 -12.44 35.77
C THR A 95 17.13 -13.39 35.14
N VAL A 96 15.88 -13.36 35.58
CA VAL A 96 14.79 -14.09 34.93
C VAL A 96 14.07 -13.12 34.00
N SER A 97 13.93 -13.52 32.73
CA SER A 97 13.16 -12.80 31.73
C SER A 97 11.76 -13.42 31.68
N ASP A 98 10.74 -12.69 32.09
CA ASP A 98 9.37 -13.22 32.19
C ASP A 98 8.41 -12.65 31.12
N HIS A 99 8.75 -11.52 30.51
CA HIS A 99 7.84 -10.84 29.58
C HIS A 99 8.56 -10.30 28.36
N VAL A 100 8.00 -10.64 27.18
CA VAL A 100 8.53 -10.29 25.86
C VAL A 100 7.46 -9.54 25.09
N GLN A 101 7.75 -8.28 24.74
CA GLN A 101 6.89 -7.44 23.89
C GLN A 101 7.48 -7.37 22.49
N ILE A 102 6.81 -7.97 21.51
CA ILE A 102 7.20 -7.86 20.11
C ILE A 102 6.84 -6.46 19.61
N LYS A 103 7.82 -5.73 19.06
CA LYS A 103 7.60 -4.44 18.40
C LYS A 103 7.11 -4.65 16.97
N ASN A 104 6.48 -3.62 16.40
CA ASN A 104 6.17 -3.61 14.98
C ASN A 104 7.45 -3.79 14.15
N ASN A 105 7.31 -4.50 13.05
CA ASN A 105 8.42 -4.67 12.12
C ASN A 105 8.68 -3.32 11.46
N LYS A 106 9.95 -2.94 11.35
CA LYS A 106 10.33 -1.78 10.53
C LYS A 106 10.88 -2.30 9.22
N PHE A 107 10.48 -1.68 8.13
CA PHE A 107 10.91 -2.03 6.78
C PHE A 107 11.55 -0.81 6.13
N SER A 108 12.63 -1.01 5.38
CA SER A 108 13.17 0.02 4.50
C SER A 108 13.42 -0.55 3.12
N LEU A 109 13.12 0.22 2.09
CA LEU A 109 13.35 -0.16 0.70
C LEU A 109 14.03 0.97 -0.04
N LYS A 110 15.12 0.63 -0.73
CA LYS A 110 15.78 1.51 -1.70
C LYS A 110 15.60 0.94 -3.09
N GLY A 111 14.91 1.69 -3.93
CA GLY A 111 14.57 1.25 -5.28
C GLY A 111 14.66 2.37 -6.30
N ARG A 112 14.91 2.01 -7.55
CA ARG A 112 15.08 2.94 -8.66
C ARG A 112 13.94 2.79 -9.66
N ILE A 113 13.43 3.92 -10.13
CA ILE A 113 12.49 4.02 -11.24
C ILE A 113 13.08 4.97 -12.26
N SER A 114 13.25 4.47 -13.47
CA SER A 114 13.70 5.20 -14.65
C SER A 114 12.54 5.47 -15.61
N GLU A 115 12.68 6.50 -16.42
CA GLU A 115 11.66 6.88 -17.41
C GLU A 115 11.52 5.80 -18.50
N THR A 116 12.65 5.20 -18.88
CA THR A 116 12.71 4.08 -19.82
C THR A 116 12.69 2.75 -19.06
N PRO A 117 11.63 1.93 -19.19
CA PRO A 117 11.55 0.68 -18.45
C PRO A 117 12.67 -0.28 -18.86
N ILE A 118 13.53 -0.64 -17.91
CA ILE A 118 14.63 -1.61 -18.11
C ILE A 118 14.07 -3.05 -18.22
N LYS A 119 12.92 -3.32 -17.58
CA LYS A 119 12.24 -4.61 -17.60
C LYS A 119 10.76 -4.43 -17.97
N SER A 120 10.24 -5.42 -18.69
CA SER A 120 8.81 -5.54 -19.00
C SER A 120 8.03 -5.98 -17.75
N ASP A 121 7.90 -5.10 -16.75
CA ASP A 121 7.02 -5.36 -15.60
C ASP A 121 5.56 -4.99 -15.92
N PRO A 122 4.58 -5.81 -15.51
CA PRO A 122 3.15 -5.58 -15.77
C PRO A 122 2.50 -4.52 -14.85
N GLY A 123 3.28 -3.86 -13.98
CA GLY A 123 2.79 -2.88 -13.01
C GLY A 123 2.23 -1.59 -13.61
N LEU A 124 1.72 -0.69 -12.73
CA LEU A 124 1.03 0.56 -13.09
C LEU A 124 1.82 1.44 -14.08
N LEU A 125 3.14 1.34 -14.04
CA LEU A 125 4.07 2.14 -14.83
C LEU A 125 4.32 1.64 -16.26
N LYS A 126 3.76 0.48 -16.65
CA LYS A 126 4.01 -0.14 -17.96
C LYS A 126 3.65 0.77 -19.15
N SER A 127 2.48 1.40 -19.10
CA SER A 127 2.01 2.29 -20.18
C SER A 127 2.63 3.70 -20.12
N ALA A 128 3.26 4.06 -19.00
CA ALA A 128 3.82 5.39 -18.78
C ALA A 128 5.19 5.60 -19.45
N GLY A 129 5.98 4.53 -19.62
CA GLY A 129 7.32 4.59 -20.22
C GLY A 129 7.33 4.96 -21.72
N VAL A 130 6.19 4.91 -22.40
CA VAL A 130 6.05 5.37 -23.80
C VAL A 130 5.77 6.88 -23.87
N ASN A 131 5.24 7.46 -22.79
CA ASN A 131 4.76 8.85 -22.75
C ASN A 131 5.63 9.81 -21.91
N GLY A 132 6.71 9.32 -21.29
CA GLY A 132 7.63 10.15 -20.52
C GLY A 132 7.09 10.65 -19.16
N ASN A 133 6.06 10.00 -18.62
CA ASN A 133 5.41 10.39 -17.36
C ASN A 133 5.57 9.36 -16.23
N ARG A 134 6.43 8.36 -16.39
CA ARG A 134 6.60 7.24 -15.45
C ARG A 134 7.05 7.71 -14.07
N ARG A 135 7.98 8.66 -14.03
CA ARG A 135 8.49 9.24 -12.78
C ARG A 135 7.42 10.01 -12.01
N SER A 136 6.65 10.86 -12.70
CA SER A 136 5.55 11.61 -12.07
C SER A 136 4.49 10.66 -11.52
N LEU A 137 4.09 9.64 -12.29
CA LEU A 137 3.08 8.67 -11.85
C LEU A 137 3.54 7.85 -10.65
N ALA A 138 4.83 7.54 -10.53
CA ALA A 138 5.37 6.86 -9.35
C ALA A 138 5.27 7.73 -8.09
N ILE A 139 5.61 9.02 -8.20
CA ILE A 139 5.49 9.99 -7.11
C ILE A 139 4.02 10.16 -6.72
N ASP A 140 3.13 10.37 -7.70
CA ASP A 140 1.69 10.54 -7.47
C ASP A 140 1.08 9.31 -6.76
N TYR A 141 1.51 8.11 -7.17
CA TYR A 141 1.08 6.87 -6.54
C TYR A 141 1.54 6.75 -5.09
N LEU A 142 2.80 7.05 -4.79
CA LEU A 142 3.34 6.99 -3.43
C LEU A 142 2.69 8.05 -2.53
N ASN A 143 2.46 9.26 -3.05
CA ASN A 143 1.71 10.30 -2.37
C ASN A 143 0.27 9.85 -2.09
N GLN A 144 -0.40 9.22 -3.06
CA GLN A 144 -1.75 8.71 -2.87
C GLN A 144 -1.81 7.63 -1.78
N ILE A 145 -0.84 6.72 -1.71
CA ILE A 145 -0.75 5.74 -0.60
C ILE A 145 -0.64 6.49 0.74
N MET A 146 0.27 7.44 0.84
CA MET A 146 0.50 8.18 2.08
C MET A 146 -0.73 8.99 2.52
N ASP A 147 -1.38 9.69 1.58
CA ASP A 147 -2.57 10.50 1.83
C ASP A 147 -3.80 9.66 2.19
N SER A 148 -3.93 8.48 1.58
CA SER A 148 -5.01 7.54 1.88
C SER A 148 -4.93 6.99 3.30
N ARG A 149 -3.75 7.00 3.92
CA ARG A 149 -3.49 6.39 5.25
C ARG A 149 -3.93 4.93 5.34
N GLN A 150 -4.07 4.26 4.20
CA GLN A 150 -4.48 2.88 4.14
C GLN A 150 -3.28 1.95 4.16
N PRO A 151 -3.38 0.80 4.85
CA PRO A 151 -2.37 -0.22 4.73
C PRO A 151 -2.32 -0.78 3.31
N PHE A 152 -1.11 -1.10 2.85
CA PHE A 152 -0.86 -1.67 1.54
C PHE A 152 -0.16 -3.03 1.64
N LEU A 153 -0.09 -3.74 0.53
CA LEU A 153 0.58 -5.04 0.41
C LEU A 153 2.04 -4.84 -0.03
N LEU A 154 3.00 -5.27 0.78
CA LEU A 154 4.42 -5.24 0.40
C LEU A 154 4.88 -6.63 -0.04
N VAL A 155 5.22 -6.77 -1.32
CA VAL A 155 5.71 -8.04 -1.89
C VAL A 155 7.22 -7.96 -2.02
N THR A 156 7.93 -8.62 -1.09
CA THR A 156 9.37 -8.82 -1.19
C THR A 156 9.70 -10.16 -1.83
N GLU A 157 10.97 -10.37 -2.22
CA GLU A 157 11.42 -11.63 -2.82
C GLU A 157 11.15 -12.84 -1.93
N ASN A 158 11.40 -12.72 -0.63
CA ASN A 158 11.29 -13.84 0.30
C ASN A 158 9.90 -14.01 0.89
N LYS A 159 9.13 -12.91 1.00
CA LYS A 159 7.85 -12.91 1.71
C LYS A 159 6.95 -11.75 1.30
N THR A 160 5.65 -12.01 1.30
CA THR A 160 4.63 -10.97 1.24
C THR A 160 4.21 -10.53 2.65
N PHE A 161 4.16 -9.21 2.87
CA PHE A 161 3.68 -8.60 4.10
C PHE A 161 2.36 -7.88 3.83
N GLU A 162 1.34 -8.29 4.57
CA GLU A 162 0.03 -7.64 4.61
C GLU A 162 0.01 -6.59 5.72
N ASN A 163 -0.80 -5.55 5.54
CA ASN A 163 -1.02 -4.48 6.52
C ASN A 163 0.19 -3.60 6.82
N VAL A 164 0.99 -3.29 5.80
CA VAL A 164 2.14 -2.37 5.93
C VAL A 164 1.68 -0.94 5.73
N VAL A 165 2.17 -0.01 6.54
CA VAL A 165 1.86 1.42 6.43
C VAL A 165 3.11 2.18 5.99
N LEU A 166 2.94 3.07 5.02
CA LEU A 166 4.02 3.94 4.52
C LEU A 166 4.23 5.09 5.51
N THR A 167 5.41 5.16 6.11
CA THR A 167 5.74 6.17 7.12
C THR A 167 6.63 7.29 6.59
N GLY A 168 7.43 6.99 5.56
CA GLY A 168 8.35 7.96 4.95
C GLY A 168 8.57 7.69 3.46
N ILE A 169 8.62 8.76 2.68
CA ILE A 169 9.00 8.75 1.27
C ILE A 169 10.10 9.79 1.10
N GLU A 170 11.26 9.35 0.63
CA GLU A 170 12.32 10.21 0.14
C GLU A 170 12.64 9.81 -1.30
N TYR A 171 12.94 10.79 -2.15
CA TYR A 171 13.38 10.52 -3.51
C TYR A 171 14.47 11.49 -3.93
N THR A 172 15.44 10.99 -4.69
CA THR A 172 16.59 11.73 -5.20
C THR A 172 16.70 11.57 -6.72
N GLU A 173 16.94 12.67 -7.42
CA GLU A 173 17.25 12.69 -8.84
C GLU A 173 18.76 12.49 -9.04
N GLU A 174 19.21 11.23 -9.22
CA GLU A 174 20.65 10.92 -9.40
C GLU A 174 21.13 11.09 -10.85
N ALA A 175 20.27 10.86 -11.84
CA ALA A 175 20.61 10.96 -13.26
C ALA A 175 19.45 11.56 -14.05
N SER A 176 19.75 12.20 -15.20
CA SER A 176 18.71 12.55 -16.17
C SER A 176 17.90 11.30 -16.46
N GLU A 177 16.61 11.34 -16.15
CA GLU A 177 15.63 10.27 -16.37
C GLU A 177 15.57 9.15 -15.33
N SER A 178 16.22 9.28 -14.16
CA SER A 178 16.11 8.28 -13.07
C SER A 178 15.85 8.92 -11.71
N LEU A 179 14.95 8.28 -10.94
CA LEU A 179 14.68 8.57 -9.54
C LEU A 179 15.08 7.40 -8.67
N VAL A 180 15.79 7.68 -7.58
CA VAL A 180 16.04 6.74 -6.49
C VAL A 180 15.08 7.08 -5.37
N PHE A 181 14.31 6.09 -4.92
CA PHE A 181 13.39 6.19 -3.81
C PHE A 181 13.97 5.49 -2.60
N ASP A 182 13.87 6.14 -1.44
CA ASP A 182 14.11 5.57 -0.13
C ASP A 182 12.78 5.60 0.64
N LEU A 183 12.22 4.43 0.89
CA LEU A 183 10.91 4.27 1.48
C LEU A 183 11.02 3.60 2.84
N GLU A 184 10.32 4.15 3.82
CA GLU A 184 10.21 3.60 5.17
C GLU A 184 8.78 3.14 5.46
N PHE A 185 8.66 1.99 6.10
CA PHE A 185 7.37 1.38 6.41
C PHE A 185 7.35 0.69 7.77
N GLU A 186 6.16 0.57 8.37
CA GLU A 186 5.89 -0.14 9.64
C GLU A 186 4.67 -1.06 9.58
#